data_AF-A0ABC8A3D0-F1
#
_entry.id   AF-A0ABC8A3D0-F1
#
_cell.length_a   1.000
_cell.length_b   1.000
_cell.length_c   1.000
_cell.angle_alpha   90.00
_cell.angle_beta   90.00
_cell.angle_gamma   90.00
#
_symmetry.space_group_name_H-M   'P 1'
#
loop_
_entity.id
_entity.type
_entity.pdbx_description
1 polymer ?
#
loop_
_entity_poly.entity_id
_entity_poly.type
_entity_poly.pdbx_seq_one_letter_code
_entity_poly.pdbx_strand_id
1 'polypeptide(L)'
;MKLKKSHIIPLILFSGLLFAKPVLADETVSSENTPMGHYIEQIQNQETSTDSGSGSSNPLPNIRARSFAAARVANVPSDLKSDDNTLPRKDAVDVSSYQSWMNQADFNSLKSAGVKSIIVKLTEGTNYTNPNAADQIKMAQNAGLNVAVYHYARLTGAELQSTANSLAVQEAAYFAKVAKSFGLSSKTVMIMDCEQPYRDGTGKIVGPNPITVDWATAGVQFANTLKTNGYSNTKFYTSASWIGTNTATCQMNYNTLGGPKNLWAAQYLYGKPSSSNLQNTQYGAWQYTSQMYYQGTSNLKANAVDTSIDYSEFFTDNSSAPTSTPIYRLYNSNNLEHLYTSSLNEKNTLVNIGWGKFEGISYYAPISGGIPVYRLYHKGLKLHIYTTDTNEKNVLSKSGWNYEGIVFYAATSSTGNIPVYRLYNSGIKQHLFTTDTNEKNVLSKSGWNYEGIAWYGLKS
;
A
#
# COMPACT_ATOMS: atom_id res chain seq x y z
N MET A 1 48.19 29.83 68.10
CA MET A 1 49.67 29.65 68.12
C MET A 1 49.96 28.15 68.18
N LYS A 2 50.88 27.64 67.33
CA LYS A 2 51.27 26.22 67.12
C LYS A 2 50.51 25.11 67.90
N LEU A 3 49.74 24.29 67.18
CA LEU A 3 49.61 22.85 67.44
C LEU A 3 50.04 22.05 66.19
N LYS A 4 50.38 20.77 66.37
CA LYS A 4 51.04 19.93 65.34
C LYS A 4 50.02 19.12 64.51
N LYS A 5 50.52 18.56 63.40
CA LYS A 5 49.93 17.45 62.60
C LYS A 5 49.64 16.22 63.51
N SER A 6 48.79 15.25 63.19
CA SER A 6 48.10 14.87 61.92
C SER A 6 46.70 14.25 62.23
N HIS A 7 45.92 13.52 61.39
CA HIS A 7 46.02 13.01 60.01
C HIS A 7 44.60 12.82 59.41
N ILE A 8 44.47 12.95 58.07
CA ILE A 8 43.80 12.03 57.10
C ILE A 8 42.94 10.92 57.78
N ILE A 9 41.59 10.82 57.75
CA ILE A 9 40.46 11.40 56.95
C ILE A 9 40.48 10.97 55.45
N PRO A 10 39.37 10.61 54.74
CA PRO A 10 37.92 10.50 55.05
C PRO A 10 37.34 9.07 54.71
N LEU A 11 36.02 8.73 54.59
CA LEU A 11 34.72 9.45 54.70
C LEU A 11 33.61 8.52 55.27
N ILE A 12 32.48 9.07 55.75
CA ILE A 12 31.30 8.36 56.28
C ILE A 12 29.99 8.92 55.66
N LEU A 13 28.89 8.16 55.69
CA LEU A 13 27.55 8.47 55.14
C LEU A 13 26.68 9.42 56.03
N PHE A 14 25.55 9.89 55.45
CA PHE A 14 24.16 10.02 56.02
C PHE A 14 23.39 11.38 55.91
N SER A 15 22.25 11.32 55.18
CA SER A 15 20.90 11.94 55.31
C SER A 15 20.59 13.38 55.83
N GLY A 16 19.60 14.02 55.18
CA GLY A 16 18.72 15.11 55.70
C GLY A 16 18.50 16.24 54.66
N LEU A 17 17.33 16.58 54.08
CA LEU A 17 15.98 16.95 54.58
C LEU A 17 15.99 18.26 55.41
N LEU A 18 15.25 19.35 55.13
CA LEU A 18 14.30 19.81 54.06
C LEU A 18 14.59 21.32 53.77
N PHE A 19 13.88 22.22 53.04
CA PHE A 19 12.54 22.45 52.43
C PHE A 19 12.72 23.58 51.34
N ALA A 20 11.81 24.16 50.51
CA ALA A 20 10.38 23.99 50.18
C ALA A 20 10.07 24.42 48.70
N LYS A 21 9.39 25.57 48.43
CA LYS A 21 8.87 26.09 47.12
C LYS A 21 8.62 27.64 47.21
N PRO A 22 8.16 28.41 46.17
CA PRO A 22 7.95 28.13 44.73
C PRO A 22 8.55 29.21 43.76
N VAL A 23 8.38 29.03 42.43
CA VAL A 23 7.97 30.06 41.41
C VAL A 23 7.68 29.36 40.07
N LEU A 24 6.94 30.00 39.15
CA LEU A 24 6.44 29.45 37.88
C LEU A 24 7.06 30.11 36.62
N ALA A 25 7.40 29.29 35.64
CA ALA A 25 7.39 29.52 34.17
C ALA A 25 7.62 28.13 33.55
N ASP A 26 6.73 27.49 32.79
CA ASP A 26 5.80 27.92 31.72
C ASP A 26 6.48 28.14 30.36
N GLU A 27 6.92 27.02 29.76
CA GLU A 27 7.02 26.89 28.30
C GLU A 27 6.21 25.68 27.84
N THR A 28 5.34 25.90 26.86
CA THR A 28 4.37 24.91 26.37
C THR A 28 4.97 24.00 25.30
N VAL A 29 5.28 22.76 25.66
CA VAL A 29 5.67 21.71 24.69
C VAL A 29 4.57 20.66 24.57
N SER A 30 3.66 20.85 23.61
CA SER A 30 2.63 19.88 23.24
C SER A 30 2.45 19.77 21.72
N SER A 31 2.95 18.69 21.12
CA SER A 31 2.50 18.20 19.80
C SER A 31 2.94 16.74 19.60
N GLU A 32 1.99 15.85 19.89
CA GLU A 32 2.16 14.40 19.92
C GLU A 32 2.50 13.83 18.53
N ASN A 33 3.60 13.07 18.43
CA ASN A 33 3.43 11.68 18.02
C ASN A 33 3.68 10.85 19.28
N THR A 34 2.71 10.01 19.63
CA THR A 34 2.99 8.81 20.42
C THR A 34 2.89 7.62 19.47
N PRO A 35 4.00 7.14 18.87
CA PRO A 35 4.02 5.82 18.26
C PRO A 35 3.55 4.79 19.31
N MET A 36 3.06 3.64 18.88
CA MET A 36 2.49 2.61 19.78
C MET A 36 3.42 2.13 20.92
N GLY A 37 4.71 2.49 20.92
CA GLY A 37 5.64 2.28 22.04
C GLY A 37 5.43 3.21 23.25
N HIS A 38 4.78 4.38 23.11
CA HIS A 38 4.72 5.37 24.21
C HIS A 38 3.80 4.97 25.38
N TYR A 39 2.99 3.92 25.21
CA TYR A 39 2.10 3.36 26.24
C TYR A 39 2.84 2.62 27.38
N ILE A 40 4.17 2.45 27.30
CA ILE A 40 4.94 1.65 28.26
C ILE A 40 5.31 2.44 29.54
N GLU A 41 5.51 3.76 29.47
CA GLU A 41 5.97 4.56 30.62
C GLU A 41 4.83 4.99 31.57
N GLN A 42 3.66 5.32 31.06
CA GLN A 42 2.63 6.03 31.85
C GLN A 42 1.92 5.16 32.91
N ILE A 43 2.06 3.84 32.86
CA ILE A 43 1.47 2.92 33.86
C ILE A 43 2.24 2.95 35.20
N GLN A 44 3.52 3.38 35.18
CA GLN A 44 4.46 3.20 36.30
C GLN A 44 4.12 3.99 37.59
N ASN A 45 3.15 4.91 37.53
CA ASN A 45 2.76 5.79 38.64
C ASN A 45 1.39 5.48 39.29
N GLN A 46 0.67 4.40 38.92
CA GLN A 46 -0.66 4.11 39.48
C GLN A 46 -0.81 2.81 40.28
N GLU A 47 0.11 1.83 40.19
CA GLU A 47 0.00 0.56 40.96
C GLU A 47 0.44 0.68 42.45
N THR A 48 0.13 1.80 43.12
CA THR A 48 0.34 1.98 44.58
C THR A 48 -0.90 2.53 45.32
N SER A 49 -2.08 2.02 44.99
CA SER A 49 -3.27 2.12 45.85
C SER A 49 -4.08 0.82 45.79
N THR A 50 -4.22 0.13 46.92
CA THR A 50 -5.00 -1.11 47.05
C THR A 50 -6.49 -0.84 47.02
N ASP A 51 -7.23 -1.54 46.17
CA ASP A 51 -8.70 -1.51 46.14
C ASP A 51 -9.32 -2.55 47.08
N SER A 52 -10.48 -2.23 47.66
CA SER A 52 -11.27 -3.13 48.51
C SER A 52 -12.74 -2.67 48.59
N GLY A 53 -13.56 -3.13 47.65
CA GLY A 53 -15.02 -2.91 47.67
C GLY A 53 -15.77 -3.96 46.85
N SER A 54 -16.92 -4.44 47.34
CA SER A 54 -17.77 -5.42 46.66
C SER A 54 -19.18 -4.87 46.45
N GLY A 55 -19.86 -5.24 45.35
CA GLY A 55 -21.26 -4.84 45.19
C GLY A 55 -21.93 -5.09 43.84
N SER A 56 -22.82 -6.10 43.82
CA SER A 56 -24.01 -6.19 42.96
C SER A 56 -23.84 -6.42 41.45
N SER A 57 -24.94 -6.79 40.80
CA SER A 57 -24.98 -7.43 39.48
C SER A 57 -26.02 -6.79 38.55
N ASN A 58 -25.60 -6.44 37.33
CA ASN A 58 -26.49 -6.19 36.19
C ASN A 58 -25.75 -6.49 34.88
N PRO A 59 -26.19 -7.47 34.06
CA PRO A 59 -25.52 -7.83 32.80
C PRO A 59 -25.89 -6.88 31.67
N LEU A 60 -25.48 -5.61 31.77
CA LEU A 60 -25.46 -4.71 30.60
C LEU A 60 -24.36 -5.19 29.64
N PRO A 61 -24.64 -5.36 28.32
CA PRO A 61 -23.64 -5.78 27.35
C PRO A 61 -22.57 -4.69 27.22
N ASN A 62 -21.36 -4.98 27.70
CA ASN A 62 -20.38 -3.95 28.04
C ASN A 62 -19.91 -3.15 26.82
N ILE A 63 -19.98 -1.83 26.90
CA ILE A 63 -20.10 -0.95 25.72
C ILE A 63 -18.72 -0.51 25.20
N ARG A 64 -18.35 -0.97 24.00
CA ARG A 64 -17.35 -0.44 23.02
C ARG A 64 -15.93 -0.05 23.50
N ALA A 65 -15.65 -0.03 24.79
CA ALA A 65 -14.33 0.24 25.36
C ALA A 65 -13.46 -1.03 25.35
N ARG A 66 -12.87 -1.36 24.20
CA ARG A 66 -11.71 -2.25 24.17
C ARG A 66 -10.58 -1.58 24.96
N SER A 67 -10.00 -2.29 25.91
CA SER A 67 -8.86 -1.79 26.69
C SER A 67 -7.64 -1.56 25.77
N PHE A 68 -6.93 -0.47 26.01
CA PHE A 68 -5.62 -0.17 25.41
C PHE A 68 -4.56 -1.09 26.05
N ALA A 69 -4.63 -2.38 25.71
CA ALA A 69 -3.84 -3.44 26.34
C ALA A 69 -2.39 -3.46 25.82
N ALA A 70 -1.61 -2.44 26.16
CA ALA A 70 -0.16 -2.51 26.13
C ALA A 70 0.32 -3.58 27.14
N ALA A 71 1.26 -4.42 26.74
CA ALA A 71 1.64 -5.61 27.50
C ALA A 71 2.81 -5.35 28.46
N ARG A 72 2.86 -6.11 29.57
CA ARG A 72 3.80 -5.92 30.70
C ARG A 72 5.28 -6.02 30.27
N VAL A 73 6.01 -4.91 30.32
CA VAL A 73 7.48 -4.73 30.49
C VAL A 73 8.45 -5.53 29.59
N ALA A 74 8.32 -6.85 29.44
CA ALA A 74 9.10 -7.69 28.52
C ALA A 74 8.68 -7.55 27.04
N ASN A 75 8.06 -6.44 26.66
CA ASN A 75 7.14 -6.35 25.52
C ASN A 75 7.36 -5.10 24.63
N VAL A 76 8.61 -4.67 24.47
CA VAL A 76 9.01 -3.71 23.42
C VAL A 76 9.22 -4.47 22.10
N PRO A 77 8.81 -3.95 20.94
CA PRO A 77 9.25 -4.47 19.65
C PRO A 77 10.78 -4.49 19.58
N SER A 78 11.37 -5.64 19.25
CA SER A 78 12.84 -5.78 19.24
C SER A 78 13.49 -4.89 18.18
N ASP A 79 14.62 -4.25 18.50
CA ASP A 79 15.46 -3.52 17.53
C ASP A 79 15.78 -4.41 16.32
N LEU A 80 15.25 -4.06 15.16
CA LEU A 80 15.47 -4.76 13.90
C LEU A 80 16.54 -4.05 13.09
N LYS A 81 17.42 -4.82 12.44
CA LYS A 81 18.43 -4.28 11.52
C LYS A 81 18.09 -4.64 10.09
N SER A 82 18.27 -3.71 9.16
CA SER A 82 17.86 -3.89 7.76
C SER A 82 18.60 -5.00 7.02
N ASP A 83 19.76 -5.42 7.51
CA ASP A 83 20.59 -6.51 6.98
C ASP A 83 20.17 -7.92 7.43
N ASP A 84 19.23 -8.04 8.37
CA ASP A 84 18.60 -9.32 8.69
C ASP A 84 17.64 -9.76 7.57
N ASN A 85 18.11 -10.73 6.78
CA ASN A 85 17.39 -11.30 5.64
C ASN A 85 16.26 -12.28 6.03
N THR A 86 16.03 -12.53 7.33
CA THR A 86 14.91 -13.36 7.81
C THR A 86 13.65 -12.55 8.13
N LEU A 87 13.73 -11.21 8.07
CA LEU A 87 12.62 -10.29 8.29
C LEU A 87 11.67 -10.20 7.08
N PRO A 88 10.44 -9.68 7.24
CA PRO A 88 9.58 -9.31 6.12
C PRO A 88 10.27 -8.32 5.15
N ARG A 89 9.73 -8.19 3.93
CA ARG A 89 10.24 -7.21 2.97
C ARG A 89 10.07 -5.79 3.51
N LYS A 90 11.12 -4.99 3.34
CA LYS A 90 11.21 -3.57 3.70
C LYS A 90 10.68 -2.73 2.54
N ASP A 91 9.43 -2.96 2.11
CA ASP A 91 8.89 -2.36 0.88
C ASP A 91 8.62 -0.86 1.02
N ALA A 92 8.25 -0.39 2.21
CA ALA A 92 7.96 1.03 2.47
C ALA A 92 8.40 1.50 3.86
N VAL A 93 8.67 2.79 3.99
CA VAL A 93 9.04 3.49 5.23
C VAL A 93 8.18 4.76 5.35
N ASP A 94 7.63 5.02 6.53
CA ASP A 94 6.90 6.26 6.82
C ASP A 94 7.74 7.24 7.66
N VAL A 95 7.53 8.55 7.44
CA VAL A 95 8.33 9.64 8.01
C VAL A 95 7.49 10.86 8.35
N SER A 96 7.94 11.62 9.35
CA SER A 96 7.32 12.86 9.82
C SER A 96 8.38 13.89 10.21
N SER A 97 7.97 15.00 10.83
CA SER A 97 8.87 15.97 11.47
C SER A 97 9.82 15.37 12.53
N TYR A 98 9.48 14.21 13.10
CA TYR A 98 10.37 13.42 13.97
C TYR A 98 11.60 12.86 13.24
N GLN A 99 11.53 12.73 11.91
CA GLN A 99 12.61 12.35 11.01
C GLN A 99 13.20 13.56 10.26
N SER A 100 13.15 14.74 10.88
CA SER A 100 13.75 15.99 10.38
C SER A 100 15.28 15.95 10.25
N TRP A 101 15.94 14.98 10.90
CA TRP A 101 17.38 14.70 10.78
C TRP A 101 17.75 13.95 9.48
N MET A 102 16.79 13.39 8.74
CA MET A 102 17.07 12.66 7.50
C MET A 102 17.53 13.59 6.38
N ASN A 103 18.59 13.19 5.67
CA ASN A 103 19.11 13.90 4.50
C ASN A 103 19.08 13.02 3.24
N GLN A 104 19.44 13.59 2.09
CA GLN A 104 19.37 12.91 0.78
C GLN A 104 20.11 11.55 0.74
N ALA A 105 21.23 11.41 1.46
CA ALA A 105 21.96 10.14 1.52
C ALA A 105 21.19 9.06 2.29
N ASP A 106 20.37 9.43 3.27
CA ASP A 106 19.50 8.51 4.00
C ASP A 106 18.40 7.95 3.08
N PHE A 107 17.75 8.81 2.28
CA PHE A 107 16.77 8.36 1.27
C PHE A 107 17.40 7.48 0.18
N ASN A 108 18.59 7.83 -0.30
CA ASN A 108 19.34 7.01 -1.27
C ASN A 108 19.74 5.64 -0.66
N SER A 109 20.06 5.62 0.63
CA SER A 109 20.33 4.40 1.40
C SER A 109 19.08 3.53 1.56
N LEU A 110 17.92 4.11 1.90
CA LEU A 110 16.65 3.38 1.96
C LEU A 110 16.32 2.71 0.61
N LYS A 111 16.45 3.46 -0.50
CA LYS A 111 16.30 2.90 -1.86
C LYS A 111 17.23 1.71 -2.10
N SER A 112 18.50 1.85 -1.71
CA SER A 112 19.53 0.82 -1.86
C SER A 112 19.26 -0.41 -0.97
N ALA A 113 18.59 -0.24 0.17
CA ALA A 113 18.17 -1.32 1.07
C ALA A 113 16.88 -2.05 0.63
N GLY A 114 16.33 -1.69 -0.54
CA GLY A 114 15.14 -2.31 -1.14
C GLY A 114 13.83 -1.59 -0.89
N VAL A 115 13.83 -0.42 -0.22
CA VAL A 115 12.62 0.39 -0.03
C VAL A 115 12.14 0.93 -1.39
N LYS A 116 10.83 0.86 -1.62
CA LYS A 116 10.17 1.29 -2.86
C LYS A 116 9.45 2.62 -2.68
N SER A 117 8.85 2.83 -1.50
CA SER A 117 7.94 3.94 -1.25
C SER A 117 8.22 4.62 0.09
N ILE A 118 8.07 5.94 0.12
CA ILE A 118 8.05 6.75 1.34
C ILE A 118 6.63 7.27 1.55
N ILE A 119 6.14 7.22 2.80
CA ILE A 119 4.89 7.87 3.20
C ILE A 119 5.23 9.06 4.11
N VAL A 120 4.87 10.28 3.71
CA VAL A 120 5.22 11.49 4.47
C VAL A 120 3.99 12.02 5.24
N LYS A 121 4.12 12.25 6.56
CA LYS A 121 3.11 12.98 7.36
C LYS A 121 2.98 14.37 6.76
N LEU A 122 1.82 14.72 6.22
CA LEU A 122 1.63 16.02 5.55
C LEU A 122 0.93 17.01 6.46
N THR A 123 -0.19 16.58 7.07
CA THR A 123 -1.00 17.41 7.97
C THR A 123 -1.55 16.61 9.14
N GLU A 124 -2.03 17.32 10.15
CA GLU A 124 -2.76 16.77 11.29
C GLU A 124 -3.89 17.74 11.69
N GLY A 125 -5.06 17.18 12.01
CA GLY A 125 -6.27 17.96 12.28
C GLY A 125 -6.58 19.00 11.19
N THR A 126 -6.90 20.23 11.58
CA THR A 126 -7.25 21.32 10.66
C THR A 126 -6.21 22.45 10.60
N ASN A 127 -5.10 22.32 11.32
CA ASN A 127 -4.14 23.41 11.56
C ASN A 127 -2.66 23.03 11.50
N TYR A 128 -2.26 21.76 11.67
CA TYR A 128 -0.84 21.36 11.62
C TYR A 128 -0.42 20.96 10.20
N THR A 129 0.68 21.51 9.71
CA THR A 129 1.40 21.03 8.51
C THR A 129 2.80 20.62 8.94
N ASN A 130 3.29 19.46 8.50
CA ASN A 130 4.66 19.03 8.77
C ASN A 130 5.66 19.99 8.09
N PRO A 131 6.49 20.73 8.84
CA PRO A 131 7.43 21.70 8.26
C PRO A 131 8.53 21.06 7.42
N ASN A 132 8.84 19.78 7.63
CA ASN A 132 9.87 19.04 6.90
C ASN A 132 9.34 18.31 5.66
N ALA A 133 8.02 18.23 5.48
CA ALA A 133 7.41 17.37 4.45
C ALA A 133 7.84 17.74 3.02
N ALA A 134 8.01 19.03 2.70
CA ALA A 134 8.43 19.46 1.37
C ALA A 134 9.81 18.91 0.98
N ASP A 135 10.79 18.97 1.89
CA ASP A 135 12.12 18.40 1.67
C ASP A 135 12.11 16.87 1.72
N GLN A 136 11.32 16.25 2.61
CA GLN A 136 11.16 14.79 2.68
C GLN A 136 10.58 14.21 1.38
N ILE A 137 9.55 14.85 0.81
CA ILE A 137 8.98 14.51 -0.50
C ILE A 137 10.03 14.64 -1.61
N LYS A 138 10.76 15.77 -1.64
CA LYS A 138 11.78 16.06 -2.65
C LYS A 138 12.95 15.07 -2.58
N MET A 139 13.43 14.72 -1.38
CA MET A 139 14.52 13.76 -1.19
C MET A 139 14.11 12.34 -1.58
N ALA A 140 12.87 11.93 -1.28
CA ALA A 140 12.32 10.66 -1.74
C ALA A 140 12.23 10.59 -3.27
N GLN A 141 11.72 11.65 -3.92
CA GLN A 141 11.64 11.75 -5.38
C GLN A 141 13.03 11.69 -6.03
N ASN A 142 14.01 12.43 -5.51
CA ASN A 142 15.40 12.40 -5.98
C ASN A 142 16.04 11.00 -5.84
N ALA A 143 15.67 10.24 -4.81
CA ALA A 143 16.12 8.85 -4.61
C ALA A 143 15.39 7.83 -5.50
N GLY A 144 14.45 8.27 -6.35
CA GLY A 144 13.61 7.40 -7.16
C GLY A 144 12.66 6.53 -6.34
N LEU A 145 12.24 7.00 -5.16
CA LEU A 145 11.22 6.37 -4.33
C LEU A 145 9.83 6.90 -4.71
N ASN A 146 8.82 6.04 -4.66
CA ASN A 146 7.43 6.49 -4.75
C ASN A 146 7.09 7.34 -3.53
N VAL A 147 6.19 8.32 -3.68
CA VAL A 147 5.72 9.16 -2.57
C VAL A 147 4.22 8.99 -2.40
N ALA A 148 3.84 8.51 -1.22
CA ALA A 148 2.52 8.65 -0.64
C ALA A 148 2.56 9.71 0.47
N VAL A 149 1.40 10.20 0.90
CA VAL A 149 1.28 11.10 2.05
C VAL A 149 0.19 10.64 2.99
N TYR A 150 0.36 10.93 4.29
CA TYR A 150 -0.65 10.62 5.30
C TYR A 150 -1.08 11.84 6.10
N HIS A 151 -2.29 11.74 6.64
CA HIS A 151 -2.93 12.73 7.48
C HIS A 151 -3.39 12.08 8.79
N TYR A 152 -2.79 12.52 9.91
CA TYR A 152 -3.18 12.06 11.24
C TYR A 152 -4.49 12.75 11.64
N ALA A 153 -5.59 12.01 11.51
CA ALA A 153 -6.94 12.51 11.75
C ALA A 153 -7.23 12.54 13.25
N ARG A 154 -7.74 13.66 13.77
CA ARG A 154 -7.98 13.82 15.22
C ARG A 154 -9.45 13.82 15.59
N LEU A 155 -10.34 14.30 14.71
CA LEU A 155 -11.79 14.39 14.94
C LEU A 155 -12.17 14.92 16.34
N THR A 156 -11.36 15.86 16.85
CA THR A 156 -11.29 16.19 18.28
C THR A 156 -12.61 16.72 18.83
N GLY A 157 -13.09 16.11 19.91
CA GLY A 157 -14.34 16.52 20.58
C GLY A 157 -15.62 16.06 19.87
N ALA A 158 -15.54 15.14 18.90
CA ALA A 158 -16.73 14.56 18.29
C ALA A 158 -17.42 13.56 19.23
N GLU A 159 -18.40 14.04 19.99
CA GLU A 159 -19.31 13.21 20.80
C GLU A 159 -20.41 12.50 19.98
N LEU A 160 -20.57 12.86 18.69
CA LEU A 160 -21.59 12.33 17.79
C LEU A 160 -21.01 12.10 16.38
N GLN A 161 -21.52 11.09 15.67
CA GLN A 161 -21.13 10.78 14.29
C GLN A 161 -21.27 11.96 13.33
N SER A 162 -22.30 12.81 13.49
CA SER A 162 -22.49 14.00 12.67
C SER A 162 -21.35 15.01 12.83
N THR A 163 -20.85 15.19 14.06
CA THR A 163 -19.68 16.02 14.37
C THR A 163 -18.41 15.38 13.80
N ALA A 164 -18.21 14.07 13.98
CA ALA A 164 -17.06 13.34 13.43
C ALA A 164 -17.00 13.43 11.90
N ASN A 165 -18.13 13.22 11.22
CA ASN A 165 -18.27 13.39 9.78
C ASN A 165 -17.93 14.82 9.34
N SER A 166 -18.41 15.83 10.08
CA SER A 166 -18.15 17.24 9.79
C SER A 166 -16.69 17.65 10.00
N LEU A 167 -15.99 17.05 10.96
CA LEU A 167 -14.56 17.24 11.16
C LEU A 167 -13.75 16.51 10.09
N ALA A 168 -14.11 15.27 9.72
CA ALA A 168 -13.45 14.51 8.65
C ALA A 168 -13.48 15.24 7.29
N VAL A 169 -14.56 15.97 7.00
CA VAL A 169 -14.64 16.87 5.82
C VAL A 169 -13.64 18.03 5.93
N GLN A 170 -13.52 18.67 7.10
CA GLN A 170 -12.59 19.80 7.30
C GLN A 170 -11.12 19.35 7.26
N GLU A 171 -10.80 18.23 7.92
CA GLU A 171 -9.48 17.60 7.93
C GLU A 171 -9.05 17.18 6.52
N ALA A 172 -9.93 16.53 5.74
CA ALA A 172 -9.69 16.19 4.34
C ALA A 172 -9.49 17.41 3.43
N ALA A 173 -10.32 18.45 3.59
CA ALA A 173 -10.19 19.69 2.81
C ALA A 173 -8.86 20.40 3.09
N TYR A 174 -8.40 20.39 4.35
CA TYR A 174 -7.10 20.92 4.75
C TYR A 174 -5.94 20.09 4.20
N PHE A 175 -6.00 18.75 4.31
CA PHE A 175 -5.02 17.82 3.72
C PHE A 175 -4.88 18.01 2.20
N ALA A 176 -5.99 18.09 1.46
CA ALA A 176 -5.97 18.35 0.02
C ALA A 176 -5.46 19.75 -0.35
N LYS A 177 -5.72 20.77 0.49
CA LYS A 177 -5.17 22.14 0.31
C LYS A 177 -3.64 22.12 0.40
N VAL A 178 -3.09 21.45 1.40
CA VAL A 178 -1.63 21.37 1.60
C VAL A 178 -0.97 20.51 0.51
N ALA A 179 -1.58 19.39 0.12
CA ALA A 179 -1.10 18.57 -0.99
C ALA A 179 -1.00 19.35 -2.31
N LYS A 180 -2.00 20.20 -2.62
CA LYS A 180 -1.96 21.13 -3.75
C LYS A 180 -0.83 22.15 -3.63
N SER A 181 -0.60 22.71 -2.44
CA SER A 181 0.48 23.69 -2.25
C SER A 181 1.88 23.12 -2.44
N PHE A 182 2.06 21.81 -2.26
CA PHE A 182 3.32 21.10 -2.53
C PHE A 182 3.38 20.49 -3.95
N GLY A 183 2.41 20.79 -4.82
CA GLY A 183 2.38 20.32 -6.21
C GLY A 183 2.15 18.80 -6.36
N LEU A 184 1.59 18.13 -5.35
CA LEU A 184 1.35 16.68 -5.40
C LEU A 184 0.28 16.34 -6.45
N SER A 185 0.59 15.34 -7.28
CA SER A 185 -0.29 14.79 -8.32
C SER A 185 -1.66 14.42 -7.76
N SER A 186 -2.73 14.70 -8.50
CA SER A 186 -4.11 14.26 -8.20
C SER A 186 -4.26 12.75 -7.97
N LYS A 187 -3.27 11.97 -8.42
CA LYS A 187 -3.23 10.52 -8.28
C LYS A 187 -2.45 10.01 -7.06
N THR A 188 -1.72 10.89 -6.35
CA THR A 188 -0.94 10.55 -5.16
C THR A 188 -1.79 9.79 -4.14
N VAL A 189 -1.22 8.75 -3.53
CA VAL A 189 -1.88 8.00 -2.44
C VAL A 189 -2.03 8.90 -1.23
N MET A 190 -3.28 9.15 -0.85
CA MET A 190 -3.67 9.98 0.30
C MET A 190 -4.18 9.07 1.42
N ILE A 191 -3.38 8.86 2.47
CA ILE A 191 -3.73 8.00 3.59
C ILE A 191 -4.40 8.82 4.70
N MET A 192 -5.59 8.40 5.12
CA MET A 192 -6.18 8.81 6.39
C MET A 192 -5.65 7.88 7.48
N ASP A 193 -5.01 8.45 8.49
CA ASP A 193 -4.44 7.77 9.64
C ASP A 193 -5.40 7.93 10.84
N CYS A 194 -5.89 6.80 11.35
CA CYS A 194 -7.00 6.71 12.30
C CYS A 194 -6.57 5.98 13.59
N GLU A 195 -5.98 6.72 14.54
CA GLU A 195 -5.50 6.19 15.83
C GLU A 195 -6.16 6.81 17.08
N GLN A 196 -7.08 7.77 16.92
CA GLN A 196 -7.80 8.39 18.05
C GLN A 196 -9.17 7.74 18.31
N PRO A 197 -9.69 7.68 19.55
CA PRO A 197 -9.10 8.23 20.76
C PRO A 197 -8.13 7.27 21.44
N TYR A 198 -7.32 7.85 22.32
CA TYR A 198 -6.49 7.18 23.32
C TYR A 198 -6.84 7.71 24.72
N ARG A 199 -6.18 7.18 25.75
CA ARG A 199 -6.16 7.79 27.08
C ARG A 199 -4.82 8.47 27.31
N ASP A 200 -4.83 9.69 27.81
CA ASP A 200 -3.62 10.35 28.30
C ASP A 200 -3.18 9.80 29.66
N GLY A 201 -2.04 10.27 30.18
CA GLY A 201 -1.48 9.85 31.46
C GLY A 201 -2.30 10.23 32.70
N THR A 202 -3.41 10.97 32.54
CA THR A 202 -4.41 11.22 33.58
C THR A 202 -5.62 10.27 33.48
N GLY A 203 -5.64 9.41 32.46
CA GLY A 203 -6.74 8.51 32.14
C GLY A 203 -7.87 9.16 31.32
N LYS A 204 -7.77 10.46 31.00
CA LYS A 204 -8.75 11.20 30.21
C LYS A 204 -8.70 10.74 28.75
N ILE A 205 -9.87 10.61 28.13
CA ILE A 205 -10.00 10.25 26.72
C ILE A 205 -9.69 11.48 25.86
N VAL A 206 -8.81 11.33 24.87
CA VAL A 206 -8.46 12.38 23.91
C VAL A 206 -8.73 11.86 22.50
N GLY A 207 -9.56 12.59 21.72
CA GLY A 207 -10.01 12.21 20.38
C GLY A 207 -11.54 12.36 20.21
N PRO A 208 -12.17 11.59 19.30
CA PRO A 208 -13.62 11.42 19.23
C PRO A 208 -14.11 10.41 20.27
N ASN A 209 -15.42 10.39 20.55
CA ASN A 209 -16.00 9.43 21.49
C ASN A 209 -16.04 8.00 20.89
N PRO A 210 -15.38 7.00 21.49
CA PRO A 210 -15.22 5.67 20.89
C PRO A 210 -16.49 4.81 20.93
N ILE A 211 -17.53 5.28 21.64
CA ILE A 211 -18.83 4.62 21.74
C ILE A 211 -19.76 5.09 20.61
N THR A 212 -19.76 6.39 20.29
CA THR A 212 -20.74 7.02 19.40
C THR A 212 -20.19 7.34 18.00
N VAL A 213 -18.88 7.31 17.81
CA VAL A 213 -18.22 7.51 16.51
C VAL A 213 -17.72 6.17 15.95
N ASP A 214 -18.13 5.87 14.72
CA ASP A 214 -17.56 4.88 13.82
C ASP A 214 -16.61 5.58 12.85
N TRP A 215 -15.33 5.19 12.89
CA TRP A 215 -14.29 5.76 12.03
C TRP A 215 -14.47 5.39 10.56
N ALA A 216 -15.06 4.24 10.26
CA ALA A 216 -15.30 3.84 8.87
C ALA A 216 -16.28 4.80 8.16
N THR A 217 -17.35 5.20 8.84
CA THR A 217 -18.31 6.21 8.35
C THR A 217 -17.68 7.59 8.19
N ALA A 218 -16.81 8.00 9.12
CA ALA A 218 -16.07 9.26 9.00
C ALA A 218 -15.07 9.22 7.83
N GLY A 219 -14.36 8.11 7.65
CA GLY A 219 -13.40 7.88 6.56
C GLY A 219 -14.01 7.90 5.16
N VAL A 220 -15.28 7.51 5.03
CA VAL A 220 -16.04 7.70 3.77
C VAL A 220 -16.24 9.19 3.47
N GLN A 221 -16.51 10.04 4.48
CA GLN A 221 -16.64 11.48 4.26
C GLN A 221 -15.29 12.14 3.93
N PHE A 222 -14.21 11.69 4.58
CA PHE A 222 -12.84 12.09 4.30
C PHE A 222 -12.46 11.78 2.83
N ALA A 223 -12.65 10.53 2.40
CA ALA A 223 -12.36 10.09 1.04
C ALA A 223 -13.22 10.78 -0.03
N ASN A 224 -14.51 10.98 0.24
CA ASN A 224 -15.38 11.76 -0.66
C ASN A 224 -14.90 13.21 -0.79
N THR A 225 -14.42 13.82 0.29
CA THR A 225 -13.93 15.20 0.30
C THR A 225 -12.57 15.34 -0.39
N LEU A 226 -11.67 14.37 -0.23
CA LEU A 226 -10.44 14.29 -1.02
C LEU A 226 -10.76 14.15 -2.52
N LYS A 227 -11.71 13.26 -2.87
CA LYS A 227 -12.14 13.03 -4.26
C LYS A 227 -12.75 14.28 -4.91
N THR A 228 -13.63 15.01 -4.23
CA THR A 228 -14.16 16.30 -4.75
C THR A 228 -13.10 17.38 -4.83
N ASN A 229 -12.06 17.31 -3.98
CA ASN A 229 -10.87 18.14 -4.09
C ASN A 229 -9.86 17.69 -5.15
N GLY A 230 -10.10 16.59 -5.87
CA GLY A 230 -9.25 16.12 -6.96
C GLY A 230 -8.21 15.06 -6.58
N TYR A 231 -8.29 14.46 -5.38
CA TYR A 231 -7.47 13.31 -4.99
C TYR A 231 -8.34 12.06 -4.80
N SER A 232 -8.44 11.21 -5.82
CA SER A 232 -9.31 10.02 -5.80
C SER A 232 -8.69 8.79 -5.13
N ASN A 233 -7.37 8.75 -4.95
CA ASN A 233 -6.62 7.60 -4.44
C ASN A 233 -6.52 7.65 -2.89
N THR A 234 -7.67 7.61 -2.21
CA THR A 234 -7.71 7.58 -0.74
C THR A 234 -7.49 6.17 -0.20
N LYS A 235 -6.69 6.06 0.86
CA LYS A 235 -6.36 4.85 1.60
C LYS A 235 -6.49 5.09 3.11
N PHE A 236 -6.44 4.03 3.91
CA PHE A 236 -6.69 4.11 5.35
C PHE A 236 -5.62 3.35 6.14
N TYR A 237 -5.18 3.91 7.27
CA TYR A 237 -4.24 3.30 8.21
C TYR A 237 -4.83 3.28 9.63
N THR A 238 -4.56 2.21 10.38
CA THR A 238 -4.90 2.07 11.81
C THR A 238 -4.23 0.81 12.40
N SER A 239 -4.34 0.62 13.70
CA SER A 239 -4.03 -0.67 14.37
C SER A 239 -4.85 -1.82 13.78
N ALA A 240 -4.22 -2.98 13.56
CA ALA A 240 -4.88 -4.21 13.14
C ALA A 240 -6.03 -4.63 14.08
N SER A 241 -5.97 -4.28 15.37
CA SER A 241 -7.03 -4.57 16.35
C SER A 241 -8.32 -3.75 16.14
N TRP A 242 -8.28 -2.71 15.30
CA TRP A 242 -9.43 -1.86 14.98
C TRP A 242 -10.14 -2.28 13.69
N ILE A 243 -9.53 -3.12 12.86
CA ILE A 243 -10.03 -3.50 11.53
C ILE A 243 -10.96 -4.72 11.61
N GLY A 244 -12.07 -4.71 10.88
CA GLY A 244 -12.99 -5.86 10.84
C GLY A 244 -14.19 -5.71 9.92
N THR A 245 -15.19 -6.58 10.12
CA THR A 245 -16.49 -6.57 9.40
C THR A 245 -17.69 -6.33 10.31
N ASN A 246 -17.53 -6.52 11.62
CA ASN A 246 -18.60 -6.38 12.61
C ASN A 246 -18.51 -5.00 13.29
N THR A 247 -19.44 -4.10 12.95
CA THR A 247 -19.50 -2.72 13.48
C THR A 247 -19.77 -2.64 14.98
N ALA A 248 -20.16 -3.73 15.66
CA ALA A 248 -20.23 -3.74 17.12
C ALA A 248 -18.83 -3.88 17.79
N THR A 249 -17.83 -4.37 17.05
CA THR A 249 -16.54 -4.82 17.63
C THR A 249 -15.27 -4.27 16.97
N CYS A 250 -15.38 -3.59 15.83
CA CYS A 250 -14.30 -2.91 15.11
C CYS A 250 -14.63 -1.42 14.90
N GLN A 251 -13.60 -0.59 14.72
CA GLN A 251 -13.73 0.85 14.43
C GLN A 251 -13.55 1.16 12.93
N MET A 252 -12.76 0.33 12.24
CA MET A 252 -12.44 0.47 10.82
C MET A 252 -13.01 -0.71 10.05
N ASN A 253 -14.32 -0.65 9.78
CA ASN A 253 -15.02 -1.64 8.99
C ASN A 253 -14.54 -1.61 7.52
N TYR A 254 -13.82 -2.65 7.09
CA TYR A 254 -13.20 -2.63 5.77
C TYR A 254 -14.20 -2.78 4.61
N ASN A 255 -15.42 -3.26 4.85
CA ASN A 255 -16.45 -3.31 3.80
C ASN A 255 -16.94 -1.89 3.48
N THR A 256 -17.14 -1.06 4.51
CA THR A 256 -17.47 0.38 4.37
C THR A 256 -16.36 1.15 3.66
N LEU A 257 -15.10 0.78 3.88
CA LEU A 257 -13.91 1.41 3.30
C LEU A 257 -13.51 0.87 1.91
N GLY A 258 -14.41 0.15 1.22
CA GLY A 258 -14.20 -0.33 -0.16
C GLY A 258 -13.34 -1.60 -0.29
N GLY A 259 -13.17 -2.35 0.80
CA GLY A 259 -12.49 -3.64 0.83
C GLY A 259 -11.17 -3.64 1.62
N PRO A 260 -10.67 -4.81 2.05
CA PRO A 260 -9.50 -4.91 2.93
C PRO A 260 -8.20 -4.40 2.27
N LYS A 261 -8.11 -4.37 0.93
CA LYS A 261 -6.96 -3.82 0.18
C LYS A 261 -6.90 -2.28 0.14
N ASN A 262 -7.82 -1.59 0.83
CA ASN A 262 -7.71 -0.16 1.14
C ASN A 262 -7.18 0.13 2.56
N LEU A 263 -6.86 -0.91 3.34
CA LEU A 263 -6.29 -0.79 4.68
C LEU A 263 -4.77 -1.09 4.68
N TRP A 264 -4.02 -0.29 5.43
CA TRP A 264 -2.66 -0.55 5.90
C TRP A 264 -2.73 -0.75 7.41
N ALA A 265 -2.38 -1.94 7.88
CA ALA A 265 -2.58 -2.33 9.27
C ALA A 265 -1.27 -2.21 10.07
N ALA A 266 -1.29 -1.56 11.23
CA ALA A 266 -0.20 -1.60 12.18
C ALA A 266 -0.34 -2.81 13.11
N GLN A 267 0.70 -3.65 13.18
CA GLN A 267 0.78 -4.70 14.20
C GLN A 267 2.24 -5.12 14.40
N TYR A 268 2.84 -4.68 15.50
CA TYR A 268 4.16 -5.14 15.92
C TYR A 268 3.99 -6.47 16.69
N LEU A 269 4.86 -7.44 16.44
CA LEU A 269 4.75 -8.76 17.04
C LEU A 269 5.60 -8.87 18.32
N TYR A 270 5.21 -9.80 19.19
CA TYR A 270 6.05 -10.24 20.30
C TYR A 270 7.23 -11.05 19.75
N GLY A 271 8.44 -10.54 19.96
CA GLY A 271 9.65 -11.08 19.34
C GLY A 271 9.80 -10.71 17.86
N LYS A 272 10.73 -11.38 17.18
CA LYS A 272 11.16 -10.98 15.83
C LYS A 272 10.15 -11.40 14.74
N PRO A 273 9.62 -10.48 13.91
CA PRO A 273 8.80 -10.84 12.76
C PRO A 273 9.63 -11.57 11.70
N SER A 274 8.99 -12.38 10.85
CA SER A 274 9.71 -13.19 9.85
C SER A 274 9.06 -13.19 8.46
N SER A 275 9.92 -13.25 7.43
CA SER A 275 9.55 -13.51 6.03
C SER A 275 8.70 -14.77 5.84
N SER A 276 8.84 -15.76 6.74
CA SER A 276 8.13 -17.04 6.66
C SER A 276 6.82 -17.07 7.45
N ASN A 277 6.47 -16.00 8.17
CA ASN A 277 5.25 -15.88 8.98
C ASN A 277 4.62 -14.49 8.84
N LEU A 278 4.27 -14.13 7.60
CA LEU A 278 3.71 -12.83 7.24
C LEU A 278 2.26 -12.69 7.77
N GLN A 279 2.01 -11.64 8.55
CA GLN A 279 0.68 -11.33 9.08
C GLN A 279 -0.07 -10.35 8.17
N ASN A 280 -1.38 -10.20 8.39
CA ASN A 280 -2.18 -9.13 7.77
C ASN A 280 -2.22 -9.15 6.22
N THR A 281 -1.92 -10.29 5.60
CA THR A 281 -1.83 -10.48 4.13
C THR A 281 -3.14 -10.26 3.38
N GLN A 282 -4.28 -10.29 4.09
CA GLN A 282 -5.58 -9.89 3.59
C GLN A 282 -5.69 -8.38 3.30
N TYR A 283 -4.95 -7.54 4.02
CA TYR A 283 -4.94 -6.08 3.86
C TYR A 283 -3.94 -5.63 2.77
N GLY A 284 -3.93 -4.34 2.44
CA GLY A 284 -3.08 -3.80 1.37
C GLY A 284 -1.61 -3.69 1.75
N ALA A 285 -1.33 -3.34 3.01
CA ALA A 285 0.02 -3.30 3.58
C ALA A 285 0.00 -3.63 5.08
N TRP A 286 1.17 -3.94 5.65
CA TRP A 286 1.36 -4.20 7.08
C TRP A 286 2.59 -3.44 7.60
N GLN A 287 2.38 -2.50 8.54
CA GLN A 287 3.47 -1.91 9.34
C GLN A 287 3.81 -2.92 10.44
N TYR A 288 5.01 -3.50 10.35
CA TYR A 288 5.41 -4.63 11.20
C TYR A 288 6.42 -4.25 12.29
N THR A 289 6.95 -3.02 12.23
CA THR A 289 7.84 -2.46 13.26
C THR A 289 7.88 -0.93 13.20
N SER A 290 8.09 -0.30 14.35
CA SER A 290 8.56 1.09 14.52
C SER A 290 10.04 1.17 14.94
N GLN A 291 10.74 0.02 14.94
CA GLN A 291 12.11 -0.16 15.45
C GLN A 291 13.03 -0.75 14.37
N MET A 292 13.04 -0.19 13.15
CA MET A 292 13.96 -0.61 12.08
C MET A 292 15.14 0.37 11.94
N TYR A 293 16.35 -0.14 12.17
CA TYR A 293 17.61 0.59 11.99
C TYR A 293 18.26 0.17 10.67
N TYR A 294 18.32 1.10 9.70
CA TYR A 294 18.88 0.82 8.37
C TYR A 294 20.39 1.00 8.33
N GLN A 295 21.10 -0.02 7.83
CA GLN A 295 22.55 -0.13 8.00
C GLN A 295 23.41 0.64 6.97
N GLY A 296 22.79 1.49 6.14
CA GLY A 296 23.48 2.22 5.06
C GLY A 296 24.09 3.58 5.44
N THR A 297 23.60 4.26 6.48
CA THR A 297 24.16 5.56 6.95
C THR A 297 24.30 5.59 8.48
N SER A 298 25.06 6.56 9.00
CA SER A 298 25.19 6.75 10.45
C SER A 298 23.87 7.19 11.09
N ASN A 299 23.10 8.04 10.42
CA ASN A 299 21.81 8.53 10.89
C ASN A 299 20.81 7.38 11.08
N LEU A 300 20.67 6.53 10.05
CA LEU A 300 19.77 5.38 10.03
C LEU A 300 20.22 4.22 10.94
N LYS A 301 21.49 4.21 11.38
CA LYS A 301 21.99 3.29 12.41
C LYS A 301 21.71 3.76 13.83
N ALA A 302 21.62 5.08 14.03
CA ALA A 302 21.41 5.69 15.34
C ALA A 302 19.91 5.89 15.67
N ASN A 303 19.06 6.00 14.65
CA ASN A 303 17.65 6.30 14.80
C ASN A 303 16.81 5.23 14.09
N ALA A 304 15.81 4.69 14.77
CA ALA A 304 14.81 3.84 14.17
C ALA A 304 13.88 4.63 13.22
N VAL A 305 13.35 3.94 12.22
CA VAL A 305 12.21 4.38 11.42
C VAL A 305 11.17 3.26 11.32
N ASP A 306 9.92 3.65 11.11
CA ASP A 306 8.82 2.71 10.89
C ASP A 306 8.96 2.02 9.53
N THR A 307 8.56 0.75 9.45
CA THR A 307 8.77 -0.05 8.23
C THR A 307 7.62 -1.02 7.96
N SER A 308 7.22 -1.06 6.70
CA SER A 308 6.08 -1.81 6.19
C SER A 308 6.44 -2.76 5.05
N ILE A 309 5.67 -3.84 4.96
CA ILE A 309 5.57 -4.69 3.76
C ILE A 309 4.32 -4.29 2.96
N ASP A 310 4.46 -4.18 1.64
CA ASP A 310 3.37 -3.87 0.71
C ASP A 310 2.87 -5.16 0.07
N TYR A 311 1.58 -5.46 0.17
CA TYR A 311 0.97 -6.68 -0.35
C TYR A 311 0.19 -6.49 -1.66
N SER A 312 -0.08 -5.26 -2.09
CA SER A 312 -0.95 -5.00 -3.23
C SER A 312 -0.74 -3.65 -3.90
N GLU A 313 0.52 -3.18 -3.96
CA GLU A 313 0.88 -1.90 -4.58
C GLU A 313 0.10 -0.74 -3.92
N PHE A 314 0.04 -0.79 -2.59
CA PHE A 314 -0.77 0.08 -1.75
C PHE A 314 -0.27 1.52 -1.72
N PHE A 315 1.05 1.70 -1.75
CA PHE A 315 1.70 3.02 -1.65
C PHE A 315 2.02 3.66 -3.01
N THR A 316 1.56 3.08 -4.12
CA THR A 316 1.85 3.55 -5.48
C THR A 316 0.63 4.15 -6.18
N ASP A 317 0.90 4.98 -7.19
CA ASP A 317 -0.12 5.49 -8.11
C ASP A 317 -0.62 4.37 -9.05
N ASN A 318 -1.54 3.57 -8.53
CA ASN A 318 -2.19 2.50 -9.27
C ASN A 318 -3.39 2.99 -10.12
N SER A 319 -3.45 4.29 -10.45
CA SER A 319 -4.21 4.78 -11.61
C SER A 319 -3.64 4.28 -12.94
N SER A 320 -2.46 3.65 -12.90
CA SER A 320 -1.74 3.06 -14.03
C SER A 320 -1.27 1.64 -13.72
N ALA A 321 -2.18 0.79 -13.19
CA ALA A 321 -2.13 -0.62 -13.55
C ALA A 321 -2.11 -0.71 -15.11
N PRO A 322 -1.30 -1.58 -15.72
CA PRO A 322 -1.14 -1.60 -17.17
C PRO A 322 -2.49 -1.85 -17.85
N THR A 323 -3.00 -0.85 -18.57
CA THR A 323 -4.26 -0.97 -19.32
C THR A 323 -4.12 -1.89 -20.53
N SER A 324 -2.87 -2.18 -20.93
CA SER A 324 -2.54 -3.06 -22.04
C SER A 324 -1.49 -4.14 -21.66
N THR A 325 -1.55 -5.27 -22.35
CA THR A 325 -0.59 -6.37 -22.29
C THR A 325 -0.02 -6.64 -23.69
N PRO A 326 1.28 -6.93 -23.85
CA PRO A 326 1.86 -7.26 -25.14
C PRO A 326 1.35 -8.62 -25.67
N ILE A 327 1.03 -8.67 -26.97
CA ILE A 327 0.74 -9.92 -27.67
C ILE A 327 2.02 -10.41 -28.33
N TYR A 328 2.58 -11.48 -27.77
CA TYR A 328 3.76 -12.16 -28.29
C TYR A 328 3.41 -12.97 -29.54
N ARG A 329 4.19 -12.84 -30.61
CA ARG A 329 4.15 -13.68 -31.82
C ARG A 329 5.24 -14.74 -31.75
N LEU A 330 4.87 -16.00 -31.94
CA LEU A 330 5.80 -17.13 -32.08
C LEU A 330 5.58 -17.83 -33.42
N TYR A 331 6.66 -18.30 -34.05
CA TYR A 331 6.62 -19.07 -35.30
C TYR A 331 7.20 -20.47 -35.11
N ASN A 332 6.45 -21.50 -35.55
CA ASN A 332 6.85 -22.90 -35.51
C ASN A 332 7.15 -23.41 -36.93
N SER A 333 8.43 -23.60 -37.25
CA SER A 333 8.87 -24.04 -38.58
C SER A 333 8.49 -25.47 -38.96
N ASN A 334 7.96 -26.29 -38.03
CA ASN A 334 7.62 -27.70 -38.27
C ASN A 334 6.22 -27.87 -38.87
N ASN A 335 5.28 -27.01 -38.51
CA ASN A 335 3.92 -26.94 -39.07
C ASN A 335 3.64 -25.60 -39.78
N LEU A 336 4.65 -24.72 -39.87
CA LEU A 336 4.63 -23.33 -40.36
C LEU A 336 3.77 -22.35 -39.53
N GLU A 337 3.32 -22.74 -38.34
CA GLU A 337 2.27 -22.02 -37.60
C GLU A 337 2.75 -20.74 -36.93
N HIS A 338 1.85 -19.75 -36.83
CA HIS A 338 2.02 -18.59 -35.95
C HIS A 338 1.09 -18.67 -34.73
N LEU A 339 1.63 -18.56 -33.52
CA LEU A 339 0.88 -18.50 -32.26
C LEU A 339 0.95 -17.10 -31.65
N TYR A 340 -0.20 -16.65 -31.13
CA TYR A 340 -0.39 -15.31 -30.56
C TYR A 340 -0.87 -15.46 -29.12
N THR A 341 -0.18 -14.83 -28.17
CA THR A 341 -0.53 -14.96 -26.75
C THR A 341 -0.18 -13.71 -25.94
N SER A 342 -1.02 -13.40 -24.94
CA SER A 342 -0.71 -12.45 -23.88
C SER A 342 0.11 -13.08 -22.74
N SER A 343 0.18 -14.41 -22.69
CA SER A 343 0.82 -15.15 -21.60
C SER A 343 2.34 -15.21 -21.80
N LEU A 344 3.06 -14.43 -21.00
CA LEU A 344 4.52 -14.49 -20.89
C LEU A 344 5.00 -15.90 -20.53
N ASN A 345 4.24 -16.64 -19.71
CA ASN A 345 4.56 -18.02 -19.33
C ASN A 345 4.39 -18.99 -20.51
N GLU A 346 3.31 -18.88 -21.29
CA GLU A 346 3.11 -19.71 -22.49
C GLU A 346 4.22 -19.46 -23.50
N LYS A 347 4.51 -18.19 -23.82
CA LYS A 347 5.61 -17.80 -24.72
C LYS A 347 6.95 -18.35 -24.27
N ASN A 348 7.30 -18.20 -22.98
CA ASN A 348 8.57 -18.71 -22.45
C ASN A 348 8.62 -20.25 -22.51
N THR A 349 7.52 -20.93 -22.16
CA THR A 349 7.44 -22.39 -22.17
C THR A 349 7.61 -22.95 -23.58
N LEU A 350 6.89 -22.40 -24.57
CA LEU A 350 6.95 -22.85 -25.97
C LEU A 350 8.34 -22.66 -26.60
N VAL A 351 9.04 -21.57 -26.26
CA VAL A 351 10.44 -21.36 -26.67
C VAL A 351 11.36 -22.38 -26.00
N ASN A 352 11.22 -22.57 -24.68
CA ASN A 352 12.10 -23.46 -23.90
C ASN A 352 11.99 -24.94 -24.30
N ILE A 353 10.79 -25.40 -24.70
CA ILE A 353 10.59 -26.78 -25.21
C ILE A 353 10.89 -26.93 -26.70
N GLY A 354 11.38 -25.88 -27.38
CA GLY A 354 11.71 -25.91 -28.80
C GLY A 354 10.50 -26.00 -29.74
N TRP A 355 9.29 -25.67 -29.28
CA TRP A 355 8.07 -25.70 -30.11
C TRP A 355 8.11 -24.64 -31.21
N GLY A 356 8.62 -23.44 -30.91
CA GLY A 356 8.70 -22.35 -31.89
C GLY A 356 9.62 -21.22 -31.42
N LYS A 357 10.00 -20.35 -32.37
CA LYS A 357 10.84 -19.17 -32.12
C LYS A 357 9.96 -17.99 -31.75
N PHE A 358 10.40 -17.17 -30.80
CA PHE A 358 9.77 -15.88 -30.52
C PHE A 358 10.21 -14.86 -31.56
N GLU A 359 9.25 -14.21 -32.23
CA GLU A 359 9.51 -13.23 -33.29
C GLU A 359 9.44 -11.78 -32.79
N GLY A 360 8.64 -11.52 -31.75
CA GLY A 360 8.49 -10.18 -31.18
C GLY A 360 7.11 -9.94 -30.55
N ILE A 361 6.88 -8.69 -30.15
CA ILE A 361 5.56 -8.20 -29.77
C ILE A 361 4.86 -7.73 -31.06
N SER A 362 3.70 -8.31 -31.38
CA SER A 362 2.93 -7.99 -32.59
C SER A 362 2.12 -6.68 -32.43
N TYR A 363 1.54 -6.49 -31.24
CA TYR A 363 0.79 -5.31 -30.81
C TYR A 363 0.51 -5.41 -29.30
N TYR A 364 -0.14 -4.38 -28.74
CA TYR A 364 -0.65 -4.40 -27.37
C TYR A 364 -2.17 -4.60 -27.35
N ALA A 365 -2.68 -5.38 -26.40
CA ALA A 365 -4.09 -5.71 -26.23
C ALA A 365 -4.62 -5.14 -24.91
N PRO A 366 -5.90 -4.70 -24.79
CA PRO A 366 -6.47 -4.34 -23.49
C PRO A 366 -6.41 -5.51 -22.50
N ILE A 367 -6.08 -5.25 -21.23
CA ILE A 367 -6.10 -6.30 -20.19
C ILE A 367 -7.55 -6.70 -19.83
N SER A 368 -8.50 -5.77 -19.92
CA SER A 368 -9.93 -6.01 -19.69
C SER A 368 -10.79 -5.02 -20.49
N GLY A 369 -12.10 -5.25 -20.54
CA GLY A 369 -13.08 -4.33 -21.16
C GLY A 369 -13.04 -4.25 -22.69
N GLY A 370 -12.18 -5.01 -23.36
CA GLY A 370 -12.11 -5.10 -24.82
C GLY A 370 -13.03 -6.18 -25.41
N ILE A 371 -13.01 -6.32 -26.73
CA ILE A 371 -13.73 -7.38 -27.46
C ILE A 371 -12.96 -8.70 -27.26
N PRO A 372 -13.59 -9.81 -26.79
CA PRO A 372 -12.86 -11.05 -26.53
C PRO A 372 -12.35 -11.71 -27.83
N VAL A 373 -11.07 -12.10 -27.84
CA VAL A 373 -10.50 -12.92 -28.92
C VAL A 373 -10.41 -14.37 -28.45
N TYR A 374 -11.21 -15.23 -29.09
CA TYR A 374 -11.29 -16.66 -28.83
C TYR A 374 -10.17 -17.40 -29.58
N ARG A 375 -9.48 -18.33 -28.91
CA ARG A 375 -8.57 -19.28 -29.56
C ARG A 375 -9.22 -20.66 -29.64
N LEU A 376 -9.07 -21.33 -30.78
CA LEU A 376 -9.47 -22.72 -30.96
C LEU A 376 -8.34 -23.53 -31.62
N TYR A 377 -8.17 -24.79 -31.24
CA TYR A 377 -7.11 -25.69 -31.72
C TYR A 377 -7.66 -26.96 -32.37
N HIS A 378 -7.25 -27.24 -33.61
CA HIS A 378 -7.64 -28.46 -34.34
C HIS A 378 -6.55 -29.55 -34.27
N LYS A 379 -6.72 -30.51 -33.35
CA LYS A 379 -5.74 -31.59 -33.06
C LYS A 379 -5.25 -32.36 -34.29
N GLY A 380 -6.12 -32.58 -35.29
CA GLY A 380 -5.76 -33.29 -36.52
C GLY A 380 -4.98 -32.46 -37.55
N LEU A 381 -5.04 -31.13 -37.47
CA LEU A 381 -4.28 -30.21 -38.34
C LEU A 381 -3.01 -29.70 -37.64
N LYS A 382 -2.99 -29.72 -36.30
CA LYS A 382 -1.99 -29.06 -35.45
C LYS A 382 -1.91 -27.56 -35.78
N LEU A 383 -3.07 -26.90 -35.80
CA LEU A 383 -3.22 -25.47 -36.08
C LEU A 383 -4.25 -24.83 -35.14
N HIS A 384 -3.98 -23.59 -34.74
CA HIS A 384 -4.90 -22.70 -34.03
C HIS A 384 -5.58 -21.72 -34.99
N ILE A 385 -6.74 -21.22 -34.57
CA ILE A 385 -7.44 -20.10 -35.20
C ILE A 385 -7.90 -19.11 -34.12
N TYR A 386 -7.96 -17.83 -34.47
CA TYR A 386 -8.24 -16.71 -33.59
C TYR A 386 -9.40 -15.91 -34.16
N THR A 387 -10.43 -15.63 -33.36
CA THR A 387 -11.61 -14.89 -33.83
C THR A 387 -12.31 -14.13 -32.71
N THR A 388 -12.89 -12.98 -33.06
CA THR A 388 -13.86 -12.26 -32.23
C THR A 388 -15.30 -12.69 -32.51
N ASP A 389 -15.56 -13.43 -33.60
CA ASP A 389 -16.91 -13.88 -33.93
C ASP A 389 -17.32 -15.08 -33.07
N THR A 390 -18.38 -14.87 -32.29
CA THR A 390 -19.00 -15.94 -31.50
C THR A 390 -19.62 -17.01 -32.39
N ASN A 391 -20.10 -16.68 -33.60
CA ASN A 391 -20.66 -17.66 -34.53
C ASN A 391 -19.59 -18.55 -35.15
N GLU A 392 -18.51 -18.01 -35.73
CA GLU A 392 -17.35 -18.78 -36.20
C GLU A 392 -16.83 -19.72 -35.09
N LYS A 393 -16.58 -19.20 -33.89
CA LYS A 393 -16.20 -20.01 -32.71
C LYS A 393 -17.22 -21.11 -32.39
N ASN A 394 -18.52 -20.82 -32.42
CA ASN A 394 -19.59 -21.79 -32.13
C ASN A 394 -19.72 -22.87 -33.21
N VAL A 395 -19.46 -22.54 -34.48
CA VAL A 395 -19.49 -23.49 -35.61
C VAL A 395 -18.26 -24.39 -35.55
N LEU A 396 -17.06 -23.82 -35.48
CA LEU A 396 -15.80 -24.57 -35.43
C LEU A 396 -15.74 -25.52 -34.21
N SER A 397 -16.28 -25.11 -33.06
CA SER A 397 -16.42 -25.99 -31.87
C SER A 397 -17.27 -27.24 -32.11
N LYS A 398 -18.13 -27.26 -33.14
CA LYS A 398 -18.92 -28.44 -33.57
C LYS A 398 -18.25 -29.22 -34.70
N SER A 399 -17.12 -28.73 -35.22
CA SER A 399 -16.42 -29.23 -36.40
C SER A 399 -14.96 -29.58 -36.12
N GLY A 400 -14.69 -30.15 -34.93
CA GLY A 400 -13.38 -30.71 -34.57
C GLY A 400 -12.34 -29.74 -33.99
N TRP A 401 -12.68 -28.46 -33.84
CA TRP A 401 -11.82 -27.48 -33.16
C TRP A 401 -12.13 -27.45 -31.67
N ASN A 402 -11.11 -27.58 -30.83
CA ASN A 402 -11.24 -27.48 -29.38
C ASN A 402 -11.17 -25.99 -29.00
N TYR A 403 -12.20 -25.46 -28.35
CA TYR A 403 -12.19 -24.09 -27.83
C TYR A 403 -11.29 -24.01 -26.59
N GLU A 404 -10.28 -23.13 -26.60
CA GLU A 404 -9.27 -23.03 -25.55
C GLU A 404 -9.51 -21.85 -24.58
N GLY A 405 -10.46 -20.96 -24.91
CA GLY A 405 -10.80 -19.80 -24.09
C GLY A 405 -10.62 -18.46 -24.81
N ILE A 406 -10.68 -17.39 -24.02
CA ILE A 406 -10.33 -16.03 -24.43
C ILE A 406 -8.84 -15.85 -24.11
N VAL A 407 -8.01 -15.58 -25.12
CA VAL A 407 -6.54 -15.50 -24.96
C VAL A 407 -6.02 -14.08 -24.82
N PHE A 408 -6.81 -13.11 -25.29
CA PHE A 408 -6.61 -11.67 -25.10
C PHE A 408 -7.89 -10.94 -25.53
N TYR A 409 -7.92 -9.62 -25.33
CA TYR A 409 -8.95 -8.75 -25.86
C TYR A 409 -8.43 -7.91 -27.03
N ALA A 410 -9.34 -7.43 -27.87
CA ALA A 410 -9.10 -6.41 -28.87
C ALA A 410 -9.71 -5.07 -28.45
N ALA A 411 -9.23 -3.97 -29.04
CA ALA A 411 -9.78 -2.65 -28.80
C ALA A 411 -11.23 -2.52 -29.29
N THR A 412 -12.05 -1.77 -28.56
CA THR A 412 -13.48 -1.54 -28.85
C THR A 412 -13.74 -0.49 -29.92
N SER A 413 -12.69 0.19 -30.41
CA SER A 413 -12.77 1.26 -31.42
C SER A 413 -11.61 1.15 -32.39
N SER A 414 -11.86 1.45 -33.66
CA SER A 414 -10.83 1.61 -34.69
C SER A 414 -10.05 2.92 -34.55
N THR A 415 -10.66 3.96 -33.99
CA THR A 415 -10.06 5.30 -33.88
C THR A 415 -8.89 5.29 -32.90
N GLY A 416 -7.71 5.68 -33.38
CA GLY A 416 -6.46 5.73 -32.60
C GLY A 416 -5.75 4.39 -32.43
N ASN A 417 -6.33 3.29 -32.91
CA ASN A 417 -5.85 1.92 -32.74
C ASN A 417 -5.31 1.33 -34.06
N ILE A 418 -4.54 0.25 -33.96
CA ILE A 418 -3.86 -0.37 -35.11
C ILE A 418 -4.62 -1.61 -35.62
N PRO A 419 -4.88 -1.74 -36.93
CA PRO A 419 -5.63 -2.87 -37.47
C PRO A 419 -4.80 -4.16 -37.46
N VAL A 420 -5.44 -5.28 -37.12
CA VAL A 420 -4.88 -6.62 -37.25
C VAL A 420 -5.52 -7.30 -38.46
N TYR A 421 -4.76 -7.42 -39.53
CA TYR A 421 -5.15 -8.03 -40.79
C TYR A 421 -5.14 -9.56 -40.68
N ARG A 422 -6.22 -10.21 -41.12
CA ARG A 422 -6.34 -11.66 -41.25
C ARG A 422 -6.10 -12.07 -42.71
N LEU A 423 -5.24 -13.06 -42.91
CA LEU A 423 -4.98 -13.67 -44.22
C LEU A 423 -5.09 -15.19 -44.12
N TYR A 424 -5.65 -15.85 -45.14
CA TYR A 424 -5.76 -17.30 -45.22
C TYR A 424 -5.04 -17.87 -46.45
N ASN A 425 -4.25 -18.92 -46.27
CA ASN A 425 -3.63 -19.67 -47.37
C ASN A 425 -4.27 -21.06 -47.47
N SER A 426 -4.98 -21.31 -48.57
CA SER A 426 -5.71 -22.57 -48.79
C SER A 426 -4.80 -23.78 -49.05
N GLY A 427 -3.58 -23.57 -49.55
CA GLY A 427 -2.61 -24.63 -49.83
C GLY A 427 -2.04 -25.26 -48.55
N ILE A 428 -1.71 -24.44 -47.56
CA ILE A 428 -1.22 -24.89 -46.25
C ILE A 428 -2.30 -24.86 -45.13
N LYS A 429 -3.51 -24.43 -45.46
CA LYS A 429 -4.69 -24.32 -44.57
C LYS A 429 -4.49 -23.44 -43.34
N GLN A 430 -3.68 -22.40 -43.46
CA GLN A 430 -3.30 -21.53 -42.34
C GLN A 430 -3.93 -20.14 -42.38
N HIS A 431 -4.11 -19.56 -41.19
CA HIS A 431 -4.37 -18.14 -41.00
C HIS A 431 -3.14 -17.42 -40.45
N LEU A 432 -2.89 -16.19 -40.92
CA LEU A 432 -1.91 -15.26 -40.37
C LEU A 432 -2.63 -13.99 -39.86
N PHE A 433 -2.15 -13.43 -38.75
CA PHE A 433 -2.68 -12.24 -38.11
C PHE A 433 -1.58 -11.20 -37.93
N THR A 434 -1.62 -10.10 -38.67
CA THR A 434 -0.50 -9.13 -38.69
C THR A 434 -0.96 -7.67 -38.65
N THR A 435 -0.18 -6.85 -37.98
CA THR A 435 -0.25 -5.38 -38.01
C THR A 435 0.60 -4.78 -39.12
N ASP A 436 1.54 -5.53 -39.70
CA ASP A 436 2.36 -5.03 -40.80
C ASP A 436 1.57 -5.00 -42.12
N THR A 437 1.41 -3.79 -42.63
CA THR A 437 0.80 -3.53 -43.94
C THR A 437 1.64 -4.11 -45.08
N ASN A 438 2.97 -4.17 -44.93
CA ASN A 438 3.87 -4.73 -45.93
C ASN A 438 3.81 -6.26 -46.00
N GLU A 439 3.95 -6.98 -44.87
CA GLU A 439 3.74 -8.43 -44.77
C GLU A 439 2.39 -8.83 -45.40
N LYS A 440 1.29 -8.15 -45.01
CA LYS A 440 -0.03 -8.33 -45.64
C LYS A 440 0.01 -8.07 -47.16
N ASN A 441 0.56 -6.94 -47.62
CA ASN A 441 0.63 -6.57 -49.05
C ASN A 441 1.45 -7.54 -49.91
N VAL A 442 2.51 -8.13 -49.35
CA VAL A 442 3.39 -9.10 -50.05
C VAL A 442 2.74 -10.48 -50.11
N LEU A 443 2.19 -10.95 -49.00
CA LEU A 443 1.54 -12.27 -48.94
C LEU A 443 0.25 -12.31 -49.78
N SER A 444 -0.49 -11.20 -49.88
CA SER A 444 -1.63 -11.04 -50.81
C SER A 444 -1.25 -11.16 -52.30
N LYS A 445 0.04 -11.12 -52.65
CA LYS A 445 0.55 -11.38 -54.02
C LYS A 445 1.18 -12.77 -54.16
N SER A 446 1.21 -13.55 -53.06
CA SER A 446 1.99 -14.78 -52.91
C SER A 446 1.13 -15.93 -52.38
N GLY A 447 -0.12 -16.03 -52.86
CA GLY A 447 -1.03 -17.15 -52.56
C GLY A 447 -1.77 -17.10 -51.22
N TRP A 448 -1.73 -15.97 -50.50
CA TRP A 448 -2.59 -15.74 -49.33
C TRP A 448 -3.78 -14.85 -49.71
N ASN A 449 -4.98 -15.27 -49.36
CA ASN A 449 -6.19 -14.46 -49.50
C ASN A 449 -6.28 -13.50 -48.31
N TYR A 450 -6.45 -12.20 -48.56
CA TYR A 450 -6.74 -11.23 -47.50
C TYR A 450 -8.23 -11.28 -47.13
N GLU A 451 -8.54 -11.57 -45.87
CA GLU A 451 -9.91 -11.78 -45.39
C GLU A 451 -10.48 -10.54 -44.68
N GLY A 452 -9.68 -9.50 -44.49
CA GLY A 452 -10.08 -8.24 -43.86
C GLY A 452 -9.30 -7.91 -42.59
N ILE A 453 -9.80 -6.92 -41.85
CA ILE A 453 -9.35 -6.61 -40.49
C ILE A 453 -10.16 -7.50 -39.55
N ALA A 454 -9.50 -8.40 -38.83
CA ALA A 454 -10.20 -9.27 -37.87
C ALA A 454 -10.50 -8.54 -36.56
N TRP A 455 -9.60 -7.68 -36.10
CA TRP A 455 -9.80 -6.79 -34.94
C TRP A 455 -8.77 -5.65 -34.92
N TYR A 456 -8.80 -4.82 -33.87
CA TYR A 456 -7.82 -3.75 -33.64
C TYR A 456 -7.00 -4.00 -32.38
N GLY A 457 -5.69 -3.83 -32.46
CA GLY A 457 -4.78 -3.74 -31.32
C GLY A 457 -4.64 -2.30 -30.82
N LEU A 458 -4.26 -2.11 -29.58
CA LEU A 458 -3.88 -0.81 -29.04
C LEU A 458 -2.58 -0.32 -29.68
N LYS A 459 -2.54 0.98 -29.98
CA LYS A 459 -1.32 1.67 -30.40
C LYS A 459 -0.40 1.86 -29.18
N SER A 460 0.89 1.54 -29.36
CA SER A 460 1.99 1.84 -28.43
C SER A 460 2.32 3.33 -28.40
#